data_AF-A0A8S3UMX5-F1
#
_entry.id   AF-A0A8S3UMX5-F1
#
_cell.length_a   1.000
_cell.length_b   1.000
_cell.length_c   1.000
_cell.angle_alpha   90.00
_cell.angle_beta   90.00
_cell.angle_gamma   90.00
#
_symmetry.space_group_name_H-M   'P 1'
#
loop_
_entity.id
_entity.type
_entity.pdbx_description
1 polymer ?
#
loop_
_entity_poly.entity_id
_entity_poly.type
_entity_poly.pdbx_seq_one_letter_code
_entity_poly.pdbx_strand_id
1 'polypeptide(L)'
;MTAYTDKRRNNRLQTGGYNAYMFPGCYGNWGYSNMNWGYRDWDRWSSSPTYNKRTGSGHKSVMNKPRGDFGHKETDSFVYFFRQNSPFSQWYPSEFSVDGRKFNCAEQYMMFRKAKILKCDWISEAIMSEKNPAEQKRLGRLIPKFDQKLWDSVREEIVKSATMAKYSQNKELKEHLIKTYPKTLVLASRNDKIWGIGLRSDDPEALNQETWKGKNLLGKILTEVRDELLKEAGFFERID
;
A
#
# COMPACT_ATOMS: atom_id res chain seq x y z
N MET A 1 -16.73 60.60 -40.81
CA MET A 1 -17.75 59.79 -41.52
C MET A 1 -17.19 58.39 -41.70
N THR A 2 -17.90 57.39 -41.13
CA THR A 2 -17.99 55.95 -41.52
C THR A 2 -16.71 55.12 -41.66
N ALA A 3 -16.61 53.88 -41.18
CA ALA A 3 -17.56 53.02 -40.49
C ALA A 3 -16.82 51.88 -39.76
N TYR A 4 -17.44 51.54 -38.64
CA TYR A 4 -17.38 50.34 -37.82
C TYR A 4 -17.38 49.03 -38.64
N THR A 5 -16.49 48.09 -38.34
CA THR A 5 -16.77 46.64 -38.47
C THR A 5 -16.05 45.84 -37.37
N ASP A 6 -16.86 45.43 -36.39
CA ASP A 6 -16.56 44.46 -35.34
C ASP A 6 -16.56 43.04 -35.94
N LYS A 7 -15.45 42.30 -35.76
CA LYS A 7 -15.37 40.86 -36.00
C LYS A 7 -14.93 40.15 -34.73
N ARG A 8 -15.92 39.82 -33.90
CA ARG A 8 -15.84 38.81 -32.84
C ARG A 8 -15.26 37.50 -33.39
N ARG A 9 -14.05 37.14 -32.94
CA ARG A 9 -13.52 35.78 -33.09
C ARG A 9 -13.86 34.95 -31.86
N ASN A 10 -14.62 33.89 -32.11
CA ASN A 10 -14.75 32.70 -31.28
C ASN A 10 -13.37 32.20 -30.85
N ASN A 11 -13.12 32.09 -29.55
CA ASN A 11 -12.00 31.31 -29.02
C ASN A 11 -12.54 30.14 -28.20
N ARG A 12 -12.73 29.01 -28.89
CA ARG A 12 -12.91 27.67 -28.33
C ARG A 12 -11.57 26.96 -28.49
N LEU A 13 -10.77 26.91 -27.43
CA LEU A 13 -9.57 26.06 -27.34
C LEU A 13 -9.82 25.10 -26.19
N GLN A 14 -10.22 23.87 -26.52
CA GLN A 14 -9.34 22.71 -26.66
C GLN A 14 -8.69 22.30 -25.33
N THR A 15 -9.28 21.25 -24.77
CA THR A 15 -8.73 20.34 -23.78
C THR A 15 -7.43 19.72 -24.30
N GLY A 16 -6.28 20.12 -23.74
CA GLY A 16 -5.04 19.32 -23.73
C GLY A 16 -4.84 18.82 -22.31
N GLY A 17 -4.72 17.52 -22.02
CA GLY A 17 -3.80 16.59 -22.65
C GLY A 17 -2.54 16.56 -21.79
N TYR A 18 -2.49 15.66 -20.81
CA TYR A 18 -1.37 15.49 -19.89
C TYR A 18 -0.09 15.23 -20.69
N ASN A 19 0.83 16.19 -20.67
CA ASN A 19 2.13 16.07 -21.30
C ASN A 19 3.03 15.21 -20.40
N ALA A 20 3.46 14.07 -20.95
CA ALA A 20 4.49 13.22 -20.36
C ALA A 20 5.82 13.99 -20.36
N TYR A 21 6.37 14.25 -19.17
CA TYR A 21 7.75 14.71 -19.05
C TYR A 21 8.68 13.54 -19.38
N MET A 22 9.13 13.48 -20.65
CA MET A 22 10.33 12.76 -21.05
C MET A 22 11.54 13.50 -20.48
N PHE A 23 12.31 12.85 -19.60
CA PHE A 23 13.65 13.30 -19.25
C PHE A 23 14.63 12.90 -20.37
N PRO A 24 15.34 13.83 -21.01
CA PRO A 24 16.35 13.51 -22.01
C PRO A 24 17.69 13.23 -21.31
N GLY A 25 18.27 12.07 -21.57
CA GLY A 25 19.66 11.78 -21.22
C GLY A 25 19.87 10.40 -20.65
N CYS A 26 19.96 9.41 -21.55
CA CYS A 26 20.78 8.18 -21.47
C CYS A 26 20.28 7.22 -22.55
N TYR A 27 20.59 7.50 -23.82
CA TYR A 27 20.48 6.49 -24.88
C TYR A 27 21.62 5.48 -24.70
N GLY A 28 21.34 4.43 -23.91
CA GLY A 28 22.12 3.21 -23.89
C GLY A 28 21.30 2.12 -24.57
N ASN A 29 21.66 1.80 -25.81
CA ASN A 29 21.05 0.75 -26.61
C ASN A 29 21.32 -0.62 -25.94
N TRP A 30 20.36 -1.15 -25.19
CA TRP A 30 20.41 -2.51 -24.67
C TRP A 30 19.27 -3.31 -25.29
N GLY A 31 19.64 -4.14 -26.27
CA GLY A 31 18.74 -5.07 -26.93
C GLY A 31 18.07 -6.00 -25.92
N TYR A 32 16.79 -6.25 -26.16
CA TYR A 32 16.01 -7.26 -25.47
C TYR A 32 16.55 -8.65 -25.84
N SER A 33 17.44 -9.17 -25.00
CA SER A 33 17.87 -10.57 -25.06
C SER A 33 17.40 -11.27 -23.78
N ASN A 34 16.55 -12.27 -23.99
CA ASN A 34 15.98 -13.17 -23.00
C ASN A 34 16.98 -13.61 -21.93
N MET A 35 16.73 -13.23 -20.67
CA MET A 35 17.29 -13.89 -19.51
C MET A 35 16.19 -14.19 -18.50
N ASN A 36 15.85 -15.46 -18.48
CA ASN A 36 14.83 -16.12 -17.68
C ASN A 36 15.36 -16.27 -16.24
N TRP A 37 14.94 -15.41 -15.32
CA TRP A 37 15.19 -15.58 -13.89
C TRP A 37 13.87 -15.66 -13.14
N GLY A 38 13.70 -16.76 -12.40
CA GLY A 38 12.45 -17.18 -11.76
C GLY A 38 11.93 -16.22 -10.70
N TYR A 39 11.10 -15.26 -11.12
CA TYR A 39 10.23 -14.47 -10.25
C TYR A 39 8.78 -14.64 -10.71
N ARG A 40 8.14 -15.75 -10.32
CA ARG A 40 6.77 -16.10 -10.78
C ARG A 40 5.65 -15.92 -9.77
N ASP A 41 5.92 -15.47 -8.54
CA ASP A 41 4.90 -15.56 -7.47
C ASP A 41 4.12 -14.26 -7.16
N TRP A 42 4.33 -13.17 -7.92
CA TRP A 42 3.64 -11.88 -7.68
C TRP A 42 2.78 -11.35 -8.83
N ASP A 43 2.81 -11.97 -10.01
CA ASP A 43 2.25 -11.41 -11.26
C ASP A 43 0.74 -11.65 -11.47
N ARG A 44 0.04 -12.32 -10.56
CA ARG A 44 -1.40 -12.61 -10.75
C ARG A 44 -2.35 -11.55 -10.16
N TRP A 45 -1.85 -10.52 -9.49
CA TRP A 45 -2.71 -9.58 -8.76
C TRP A 45 -3.14 -8.33 -9.55
N SER A 46 -2.43 -7.94 -10.61
CA SER A 46 -2.79 -6.77 -11.43
C SER A 46 -3.90 -7.03 -12.46
N SER A 47 -4.47 -8.24 -12.51
CA SER A 47 -5.45 -8.64 -13.53
C SER A 47 -6.80 -9.07 -12.97
N SER A 48 -7.34 -8.35 -11.98
CA SER A 48 -8.74 -8.51 -11.55
C SER A 48 -9.58 -7.31 -12.04
N PRO A 49 -10.40 -7.47 -13.09
CA PRO A 49 -11.27 -6.41 -13.56
C PRO A 49 -12.54 -6.35 -12.71
N THR A 50 -12.65 -5.36 -11.83
CA THR A 50 -13.96 -4.92 -11.33
C THR A 50 -14.06 -3.41 -11.32
N TYR A 51 -14.06 -2.82 -12.51
CA TYR A 51 -14.83 -1.61 -12.76
C TYR A 51 -16.08 -2.04 -13.54
N ASN A 52 -17.21 -2.17 -12.85
CA ASN A 52 -18.48 -2.52 -13.47
C ASN A 52 -19.43 -1.32 -13.38
N LYS A 53 -19.54 -0.57 -14.47
CA LYS A 53 -20.71 0.30 -14.70
C LYS A 53 -21.90 -0.62 -14.98
N ARG A 54 -22.81 -0.78 -14.01
CA ARG A 54 -24.13 -1.36 -14.26
C ARG A 54 -25.22 -0.34 -13.95
N THR A 55 -25.88 0.07 -15.02
CA THR A 55 -27.20 0.68 -15.06
C THR A 55 -28.26 -0.33 -14.59
N GLY A 56 -29.19 0.12 -13.74
CA GLY A 56 -30.61 -0.24 -13.81
C GLY A 56 -31.11 -1.59 -13.26
N SER A 57 -31.80 -1.47 -12.12
CA SER A 57 -32.97 -2.26 -11.66
C SER A 57 -32.78 -3.63 -11.00
N GLY A 58 -33.48 -3.81 -9.87
CA GLY A 58 -33.61 -5.08 -9.13
C GLY A 58 -33.45 -4.90 -7.63
N HIS A 59 -34.49 -4.40 -6.95
CA HIS A 59 -34.54 -4.32 -5.49
C HIS A 59 -34.46 -5.71 -4.85
N LYS A 60 -33.38 -5.97 -4.10
CA LYS A 60 -33.40 -6.83 -2.92
C LYS A 60 -32.82 -6.01 -1.78
N SER A 61 -33.56 -5.95 -0.67
CA SER A 61 -33.18 -5.24 0.55
C SER A 61 -31.84 -5.76 1.07
N VAL A 62 -30.77 -5.05 0.71
CA VAL A 62 -29.45 -5.24 1.31
C VAL A 62 -29.55 -4.68 2.71
N MET A 63 -29.47 -5.55 3.72
CA MET A 63 -29.29 -5.11 5.10
C MET A 63 -28.12 -4.12 5.14
N ASN A 64 -28.37 -2.92 5.63
CA ASN A 64 -27.35 -1.88 5.77
C ASN A 64 -26.21 -2.43 6.64
N LYS A 65 -25.07 -2.74 6.02
CA LYS A 65 -23.85 -3.07 6.76
C LYS A 65 -23.45 -1.87 7.62
N PRO A 66 -23.05 -2.07 8.89
CA PRO A 66 -22.57 -0.97 9.71
C PRO A 66 -21.35 -0.33 9.05
N ARG A 67 -21.30 1.01 9.06
CA ARG A 67 -20.10 1.77 8.68
C ARG A 67 -18.98 1.34 9.63
N GLY A 68 -18.07 0.47 9.16
CA GLY A 68 -16.99 -0.10 9.99
C GLY A 68 -16.64 -1.56 9.70
N ASP A 69 -17.49 -2.32 9.00
CA ASP A 69 -17.15 -3.69 8.56
C ASP A 69 -16.21 -3.65 7.33
N PHE A 70 -14.90 -3.62 7.58
CA PHE A 70 -13.87 -3.74 6.54
C PHE A 70 -13.74 -5.19 6.00
N GLY A 71 -14.58 -6.13 6.46
CA GLY A 71 -14.57 -7.52 6.06
C GLY A 71 -13.43 -8.33 6.68
N HIS A 72 -13.05 -8.01 7.92
CA HIS A 72 -12.07 -8.77 8.69
C HIS A 72 -12.70 -10.04 9.24
N LYS A 73 -11.98 -11.15 9.13
CA LYS A 73 -12.28 -12.35 9.92
C LYS A 73 -11.54 -12.20 11.24
N GLU A 74 -12.21 -12.50 12.34
CA GLU A 74 -11.61 -12.49 13.67
C GLU A 74 -11.83 -13.83 14.37
N THR A 75 -10.88 -14.20 15.21
CA THR A 75 -10.99 -15.27 16.20
C THR A 75 -10.68 -14.70 17.57
N ASP A 76 -10.60 -15.55 18.59
CA ASP A 76 -10.17 -15.13 19.93
C ASP A 76 -8.70 -14.64 19.94
N SER A 77 -7.87 -15.18 19.05
CA SER A 77 -6.42 -14.90 19.00
C SER A 77 -5.97 -14.04 17.82
N PHE A 78 -6.74 -13.97 16.73
CA PHE A 78 -6.29 -13.38 15.46
C PHE A 78 -7.28 -12.39 14.85
N VAL A 79 -6.74 -11.34 14.22
CA VAL A 79 -7.47 -10.43 13.33
C VAL A 79 -6.89 -10.55 11.92
N TYR A 80 -7.65 -11.15 11.01
CA TYR A 80 -7.22 -11.38 9.63
C TYR A 80 -7.59 -10.22 8.71
N PHE A 81 -6.62 -9.77 7.90
CA PHE A 81 -6.83 -8.76 6.89
C PHE A 81 -6.13 -9.10 5.57
N PHE A 82 -6.63 -8.55 4.48
CA PHE A 82 -6.05 -8.71 3.13
C PHE A 82 -6.43 -7.58 2.17
N ARG A 83 -7.61 -6.98 2.35
CA ARG A 83 -8.13 -5.97 1.43
C ARG A 83 -7.34 -4.66 1.50
N GLN A 84 -7.21 -3.97 0.37
CA GLN A 84 -6.52 -2.68 0.27
C GLN A 84 -7.20 -1.58 1.10
N ASN A 85 -8.53 -1.61 1.20
CA ASN A 85 -9.33 -0.68 1.99
C ASN A 85 -9.35 -0.98 3.49
N SER A 86 -8.62 -2.01 3.94
CA SER A 86 -8.40 -2.27 5.36
C SER A 86 -7.57 -1.14 5.98
N PRO A 87 -7.92 -0.63 7.17
CA PRO A 87 -7.07 0.32 7.88
C PRO A 87 -5.68 -0.28 8.21
N PHE A 88 -5.55 -1.60 8.22
CA PHE A 88 -4.29 -2.33 8.43
C PHE A 88 -3.42 -2.47 7.18
N SER A 89 -3.97 -2.17 5.99
CA SER A 89 -3.22 -2.24 4.75
C SER A 89 -2.20 -1.09 4.62
N GLN A 90 -1.03 -1.40 4.06
CA GLN A 90 -0.02 -0.38 3.71
C GLN A 90 -0.47 0.50 2.53
N TRP A 91 -1.46 0.02 1.76
CA TRP A 91 -2.03 0.70 0.60
C TRP A 91 -3.21 1.61 0.98
N TYR A 92 -3.64 1.57 2.24
CA TYR A 92 -4.72 2.41 2.72
C TYR A 92 -4.28 3.88 2.66
N PRO A 93 -5.06 4.79 2.04
CA PRO A 93 -4.74 6.22 2.00
C PRO A 93 -4.58 6.76 3.42
N SER A 94 -3.37 7.19 3.74
CA SER A 94 -2.99 7.65 5.08
C SER A 94 -1.84 8.61 4.95
N GLU A 95 -2.14 9.90 5.02
CA GLU A 95 -1.11 10.91 4.94
C GLU A 95 -0.31 10.97 6.25
N PHE A 96 1.01 10.99 6.13
CA PHE A 96 1.92 11.19 7.26
C PHE A 96 3.23 11.80 6.77
N SER A 97 4.00 12.37 7.70
CA SER A 97 5.29 12.99 7.41
C SER A 97 6.42 12.30 8.15
N VAL A 98 7.55 12.08 7.47
CA VAL A 98 8.81 11.59 8.06
C VAL A 98 9.95 12.40 7.43
N ASP A 99 10.89 12.89 8.25
CA ASP A 99 12.06 13.67 7.80
C ASP A 99 11.69 14.86 6.90
N GLY A 100 10.61 15.56 7.24
CA GLY A 100 10.11 16.72 6.47
C GLY A 100 9.45 16.36 5.13
N ARG A 101 9.31 15.08 4.77
CA ARG A 101 8.64 14.61 3.55
C ARG A 101 7.26 14.04 3.87
N LYS A 102 6.27 14.40 3.05
CA LYS A 102 4.90 13.88 3.14
C LYS A 102 4.74 12.65 2.24
N PHE A 103 4.09 11.62 2.79
CA PHE A 103 3.75 10.38 2.09
C PHE A 103 2.24 10.21 2.10
N ASN A 104 1.66 9.71 1.01
CA ASN A 104 0.21 9.53 0.90
C ASN A 104 -0.31 8.20 1.46
N CYS A 105 0.59 7.23 1.64
CA CYS A 105 0.35 5.94 2.26
C CYS A 105 1.69 5.30 2.63
N ALA A 106 1.64 4.22 3.40
CA ALA A 106 2.84 3.55 3.88
C ALA A 106 3.62 2.80 2.77
N GLU A 107 2.94 2.34 1.71
CA GLU A 107 3.60 1.77 0.53
C GLU A 107 4.52 2.78 -0.17
N GLN A 108 4.10 4.05 -0.29
CA GLN A 108 4.92 5.10 -0.90
C GLN A 108 6.24 5.28 -0.14
N TYR A 109 6.15 5.38 1.20
CA TYR A 109 7.31 5.47 2.06
C TYR A 109 8.23 4.26 1.90
N MET A 110 7.66 3.05 1.95
CA MET A 110 8.41 1.81 1.82
C MET A 110 9.19 1.74 0.49
N MET A 111 8.52 2.03 -0.62
CA MET A 111 9.15 2.01 -1.95
C MET A 111 10.16 3.14 -2.13
N PHE A 112 9.88 4.34 -1.59
CA PHE A 112 10.82 5.45 -1.60
C PHE A 112 12.11 5.09 -0.85
N ARG A 113 12.01 4.59 0.38
CA ARG A 113 13.16 4.16 1.19
C ARG A 113 13.93 3.02 0.55
N LYS A 114 13.22 2.06 -0.07
CA LYS A 114 13.82 0.98 -0.86
C LYS A 114 14.70 1.53 -1.98
N ALA A 115 14.18 2.47 -2.77
CA ALA A 115 14.92 3.09 -3.86
C ALA A 115 16.12 3.91 -3.36
N LYS A 116 15.97 4.66 -2.25
CA LYS A 116 17.07 5.43 -1.65
C LYS A 116 18.22 4.58 -1.13
N ILE A 117 17.93 3.49 -0.41
CA ILE A 117 18.97 2.60 0.13
C ILE A 117 19.73 1.87 -0.98
N LEU A 118 19.02 1.53 -2.05
CA LEU A 118 19.62 0.94 -3.25
C LEU A 118 20.19 1.98 -4.23
N LYS A 119 20.33 3.24 -3.79
CA LYS A 119 20.96 4.34 -4.53
C LYS A 119 20.35 4.57 -5.92
N CYS A 120 19.03 4.42 -6.03
CA CYS A 120 18.28 4.60 -7.27
C CYS A 120 17.42 5.86 -7.21
N ASP A 121 18.05 7.02 -7.38
CA ASP A 121 17.40 8.32 -7.15
C ASP A 121 16.24 8.58 -8.11
N TRP A 122 16.38 8.27 -9.40
CA TRP A 122 15.31 8.49 -10.39
C TRP A 122 14.03 7.70 -10.08
N ILE A 123 14.15 6.47 -9.53
CA ILE A 123 12.98 5.71 -9.07
C ILE A 123 12.41 6.34 -7.79
N SER A 124 13.26 6.80 -6.88
CA SER A 124 12.79 7.44 -5.65
C SER A 124 11.98 8.70 -5.93
N GLU A 125 12.40 9.53 -6.89
CA GLU A 125 11.66 10.72 -7.33
C GLU A 125 10.36 10.37 -8.07
N ALA A 126 10.39 9.33 -8.91
CA ALA A 126 9.19 8.82 -9.57
C ALA A 126 8.14 8.31 -8.56
N ILE A 127 8.57 7.60 -7.51
CA ILE A 127 7.69 7.11 -6.43
C ILE A 127 7.08 8.28 -5.64
N MET A 128 7.87 9.31 -5.35
CA MET A 128 7.37 10.51 -4.65
C MET A 128 6.34 11.28 -5.48
N SER A 129 6.43 11.21 -6.81
CA SER A 129 5.49 11.85 -7.73
C SER A 129 4.21 11.05 -7.96
N GLU A 130 4.21 9.75 -7.65
CA GLU A 130 3.09 8.84 -7.88
C GLU A 130 2.15 8.75 -6.68
N LYS A 131 0.84 8.78 -6.94
CA LYS A 131 -0.20 8.70 -5.90
C LYS A 131 -0.82 7.31 -5.76
N ASN A 132 -0.75 6.47 -6.78
CA ASN A 132 -1.32 5.14 -6.78
C ASN A 132 -0.35 4.12 -6.14
N PRO A 133 -0.73 3.45 -5.03
CA PRO A 133 0.15 2.49 -4.36
C PRO A 133 0.54 1.29 -5.24
N ALA A 134 -0.32 0.90 -6.19
CA ALA A 134 0.03 -0.15 -7.14
C ALA A 134 1.19 0.25 -8.06
N GLU A 135 1.20 1.51 -8.48
CA GLU A 135 2.23 2.04 -9.35
C GLU A 135 3.52 2.34 -8.57
N GLN A 136 3.42 2.86 -7.34
CA GLN A 136 4.56 2.99 -6.42
C GLN A 136 5.28 1.64 -6.23
N LYS A 137 4.51 0.58 -6.00
CA LYS A 137 5.04 -0.79 -5.89
C LYS A 137 5.67 -1.27 -7.19
N ARG A 138 5.04 -0.99 -8.33
CA ARG A 138 5.58 -1.35 -9.66
C ARG A 138 6.92 -0.67 -9.90
N LEU A 139 7.03 0.63 -9.64
CA LEU A 139 8.27 1.40 -9.75
C LEU A 139 9.38 0.81 -8.86
N GLY A 140 9.06 0.44 -7.62
CA GLY A 140 10.01 -0.21 -6.71
C GLY A 140 10.51 -1.59 -7.17
N ARG A 141 9.93 -2.20 -8.22
CA ARG A 141 10.42 -3.43 -8.87
C ARG A 141 11.40 -3.15 -10.00
N LEU A 142 11.43 -1.92 -10.53
CA LEU A 142 12.29 -1.53 -11.64
C LEU A 142 13.71 -1.12 -11.20
N ILE A 143 14.02 -1.24 -9.90
CA ILE A 143 15.35 -0.89 -9.37
C ILE A 143 16.40 -1.79 -10.03
N PRO A 144 17.35 -1.22 -10.80
CA PRO A 144 18.39 -1.99 -11.47
C PRO A 144 19.36 -2.56 -10.43
N LYS A 145 19.93 -3.75 -10.72
CA LYS A 145 20.92 -4.42 -9.85
C LYS A 145 20.43 -4.55 -8.38
N PHE A 146 19.18 -4.96 -8.22
CA PHE A 146 18.53 -5.08 -6.91
C PHE A 146 19.29 -6.01 -5.95
N ASP A 147 19.79 -5.47 -4.84
CA ASP A 147 20.43 -6.23 -3.77
C ASP A 147 19.38 -6.75 -2.76
N GLN A 148 19.02 -8.03 -2.94
CA GLN A 148 18.05 -8.70 -2.07
C GLN A 148 18.55 -8.83 -0.63
N LYS A 149 19.86 -9.05 -0.41
CA LYS A 149 20.41 -9.26 0.94
C LYS A 149 20.36 -7.97 1.74
N LEU A 150 20.78 -6.86 1.13
CA LEU A 150 20.66 -5.53 1.73
C LEU A 150 19.19 -5.19 2.02
N TRP A 151 18.28 -5.47 1.09
CA TRP A 151 16.86 -5.20 1.32
C TRP A 151 16.30 -6.05 2.47
N ASP A 152 16.64 -7.34 2.52
CA ASP A 152 16.19 -8.24 3.58
C ASP A 152 16.67 -7.80 4.96
N SER A 153 17.85 -7.18 5.08
CA SER A 153 18.38 -6.71 6.36
C SER A 153 17.73 -5.43 6.88
N VAL A 154 17.03 -4.65 6.04
CA VAL A 154 16.48 -3.32 6.42
C VAL A 154 14.97 -3.19 6.26
N ARG A 155 14.31 -4.07 5.52
CA ARG A 155 12.89 -3.91 5.14
C ARG A 155 11.94 -3.83 6.34
N GLU A 156 12.23 -4.58 7.40
CA GLU A 156 11.35 -4.68 8.56
C GLU A 156 11.36 -3.36 9.35
N GLU A 157 12.54 -2.79 9.59
CA GLU A 157 12.70 -1.48 10.23
C GLU A 157 12.04 -0.35 9.42
N ILE A 158 12.18 -0.38 8.09
CA ILE A 158 11.54 0.60 7.20
C ILE A 158 10.02 0.51 7.31
N VAL A 159 9.45 -0.70 7.24
CA VAL A 159 8.01 -0.89 7.33
C VAL A 159 7.50 -0.56 8.74
N LYS A 160 8.25 -0.88 9.79
CA LYS A 160 7.95 -0.46 11.17
C LYS A 160 7.90 1.05 11.29
N SER A 161 8.89 1.76 10.75
CA SER A 161 8.93 3.23 10.74
C SER A 161 7.72 3.85 10.04
N ALA A 162 7.36 3.31 8.86
CA ALA A 162 6.18 3.76 8.11
C ALA A 162 4.89 3.51 8.89
N THR A 163 4.80 2.32 9.50
CA THR A 163 3.65 1.88 10.28
C THR A 163 3.47 2.78 11.52
N MET A 164 4.55 3.03 12.26
CA MET A 164 4.54 3.93 13.41
C MET A 164 4.13 5.35 13.02
N ALA A 165 4.70 5.92 11.96
CA ALA A 165 4.34 7.26 11.49
C ALA A 165 2.87 7.33 11.05
N LYS A 166 2.39 6.32 10.31
CA LYS A 166 0.99 6.20 9.89
C LYS A 166 0.04 6.26 11.08
N TYR A 167 0.25 5.42 12.09
CA TYR A 167 -0.70 5.31 13.22
C TYR A 167 -0.53 6.40 14.28
N SER A 168 0.67 6.91 14.50
CA SER A 168 0.88 8.02 15.45
C SER A 168 0.29 9.35 14.95
N GLN A 169 0.27 9.57 13.63
CA GLN A 169 -0.21 10.81 13.02
C GLN A 169 -1.69 10.77 12.57
N ASN A 170 -2.30 9.58 12.52
CA ASN A 170 -3.71 9.40 12.10
C ASN A 170 -4.56 8.80 13.24
N LYS A 171 -5.27 9.64 13.99
CA LYS A 171 -6.03 9.25 15.19
C LYS A 171 -7.06 8.14 14.93
N GLU A 172 -7.87 8.25 13.90
CA GLU A 172 -8.89 7.23 13.57
C GLU A 172 -8.26 5.87 13.26
N LEU A 173 -7.16 5.87 12.49
CA LEU A 173 -6.43 4.64 12.18
C LEU A 173 -5.78 4.05 13.43
N LYS A 174 -5.26 4.89 14.33
CA LYS A 174 -4.74 4.47 15.64
C LYS A 174 -5.79 3.73 16.45
N GLU A 175 -7.01 4.26 16.50
CA GLU A 175 -8.12 3.64 17.22
C GLU A 175 -8.49 2.27 16.63
N HIS A 176 -8.50 2.13 15.30
CA HIS A 176 -8.69 0.83 14.65
C HIS A 176 -7.61 -0.18 15.02
N LEU A 177 -6.34 0.26 15.07
CA LEU A 177 -5.23 -0.61 15.44
C LEU A 177 -5.31 -1.05 16.91
N ILE A 178 -5.54 -0.11 17.83
CA ILE A 178 -5.60 -0.39 19.28
C ILE A 178 -6.74 -1.36 19.62
N LYS A 179 -7.90 -1.24 18.96
CA LYS A 179 -9.06 -2.14 19.17
C LYS A 179 -8.77 -3.62 18.89
N THR A 180 -7.66 -3.94 18.21
CA THR A 180 -7.27 -5.33 17.97
C THR A 180 -6.60 -5.99 19.18
N TYR A 181 -6.21 -5.23 20.21
CA TYR A 181 -5.58 -5.80 21.40
C TYR A 181 -6.56 -6.75 22.14
N PRO A 182 -6.10 -7.91 22.66
CA PRO A 182 -4.74 -8.44 22.67
C PRO A 182 -4.41 -9.36 21.47
N LYS A 183 -5.24 -9.39 20.42
CA LYS A 183 -5.14 -10.34 19.30
C LYS A 183 -3.93 -10.04 18.40
N THR A 184 -3.39 -11.05 17.74
CA THR A 184 -2.34 -10.87 16.73
C THR A 184 -2.95 -10.48 15.38
N LEU A 185 -2.40 -9.47 14.70
CA LEU A 185 -2.80 -9.13 13.33
C LEU A 185 -2.19 -10.11 12.32
N VAL A 186 -2.97 -10.51 11.32
CA VAL A 186 -2.58 -11.53 10.34
C VAL A 186 -2.89 -11.09 8.91
N LEU A 187 -1.86 -10.92 8.08
CA LEU A 187 -2.04 -10.68 6.65
C LEU A 187 -2.33 -12.01 5.93
N ALA A 188 -3.61 -12.25 5.65
CA ALA A 188 -4.13 -13.46 5.04
C ALA A 188 -4.06 -13.43 3.50
N SER A 189 -2.84 -13.33 2.97
CA SER A 189 -2.56 -13.37 1.54
C SER A 189 -2.04 -14.74 1.12
N ARG A 190 -2.75 -15.39 0.19
CA ARG A 190 -2.35 -16.71 -0.37
C ARG A 190 -0.96 -16.72 -1.00
N ASN A 191 -0.59 -15.63 -1.68
CA ASN A 191 0.63 -15.58 -2.50
C ASN A 191 1.79 -14.90 -1.78
N ASP A 192 1.54 -14.22 -0.66
CA ASP A 192 2.57 -13.50 0.07
C ASP A 192 3.04 -14.32 1.28
N LYS A 193 4.23 -14.91 1.15
CA LYS A 193 4.87 -15.70 2.21
C LYS A 193 5.88 -14.89 3.04
N ILE A 194 6.09 -13.62 2.71
CA ILE A 194 7.02 -12.75 3.44
C ILE A 194 6.22 -11.87 4.40
N TRP A 195 5.36 -11.01 3.87
CA TRP A 195 4.58 -10.10 4.70
C TRP A 195 3.33 -10.77 5.26
N GLY A 196 2.82 -11.80 4.56
CA GLY A 196 1.64 -12.57 4.95
C GLY A 196 1.93 -14.02 5.34
N ILE A 197 0.86 -14.77 5.56
CA ILE A 197 0.89 -16.18 6.01
C ILE A 197 0.90 -17.20 4.86
N GLY A 198 0.84 -16.76 3.60
CA GLY A 198 0.74 -17.68 2.45
C GLY A 198 -0.57 -18.46 2.37
N LEU A 199 -1.60 -18.04 3.09
CA LEU A 199 -2.92 -18.67 3.19
C LEU A 199 -4.02 -17.60 3.14
N ARG A 200 -5.23 -18.00 2.76
CA ARG A 200 -6.41 -17.14 2.82
C ARG A 200 -7.02 -17.19 4.22
N SER A 201 -7.82 -16.19 4.59
CA SER A 201 -8.47 -16.15 5.91
C SER A 201 -9.52 -17.27 6.09
N ASP A 202 -10.07 -17.79 5.00
CA ASP A 202 -11.04 -18.89 4.99
C ASP A 202 -10.38 -20.29 4.99
N ASP A 203 -9.05 -20.36 4.90
CA ASP A 203 -8.32 -21.62 4.96
C ASP A 203 -8.28 -22.17 6.41
N PRO A 204 -8.63 -23.44 6.66
CA PRO A 204 -8.52 -24.04 8.00
C PRO A 204 -7.09 -23.99 8.55
N GLU A 205 -6.06 -24.11 7.70
CA GLU A 205 -4.65 -24.01 8.12
C GLU A 205 -4.27 -22.59 8.56
N ALA A 206 -5.10 -21.57 8.29
CA ALA A 206 -4.84 -20.21 8.76
C ALA A 206 -5.08 -20.05 10.27
N LEU A 207 -5.84 -20.97 10.90
CA LEU A 207 -6.21 -20.91 12.31
C LEU A 207 -5.09 -21.35 13.27
N ASN A 208 -4.09 -22.09 12.78
CA ASN A 208 -2.92 -22.47 13.55
C ASN A 208 -1.68 -21.78 12.97
N GLN A 209 -0.94 -21.05 13.81
CA GLN A 209 0.28 -20.36 13.41
C GLN A 209 1.37 -21.34 12.92
N GLU A 210 1.41 -22.57 13.43
CA GLU A 210 2.37 -23.60 13.03
C GLU A 210 2.15 -24.10 11.59
N THR A 211 0.93 -23.98 11.07
CA THR A 211 0.57 -24.40 9.70
C THR A 211 0.72 -23.27 8.68
N TRP A 212 1.13 -22.07 9.10
CA TRP A 212 1.35 -20.96 8.18
C TRP A 212 2.52 -21.22 7.23
N LYS A 213 2.33 -20.86 5.96
CA LYS A 213 3.32 -21.03 4.89
C LYS A 213 4.17 -19.78 4.67
N GLY A 214 3.99 -18.77 5.52
CA GLY A 214 4.61 -17.45 5.41
C GLY A 214 4.94 -16.83 6.77
N LYS A 215 5.74 -15.77 6.74
CA LYS A 215 6.36 -15.20 7.96
C LYS A 215 5.45 -14.24 8.74
N ASN A 216 4.37 -13.76 8.12
CA ASN A 216 3.46 -12.74 8.66
C ASN A 216 4.19 -11.47 9.16
N LEU A 217 5.25 -11.02 8.46
CA LEU A 217 6.07 -9.89 8.95
C LEU A 217 5.23 -8.62 9.16
N LEU A 218 4.27 -8.34 8.27
CA LEU A 218 3.43 -7.15 8.43
C LEU A 218 2.52 -7.25 9.65
N GLY A 219 1.92 -8.42 9.89
CA GLY A 219 1.08 -8.66 11.05
C GLY A 219 1.84 -8.49 12.37
N LYS A 220 3.08 -8.99 12.43
CA LYS A 220 3.99 -8.82 13.57
C LYS A 220 4.31 -7.35 13.81
N ILE A 221 4.72 -6.61 12.77
CA ILE A 221 5.03 -5.17 12.87
C ILE A 221 3.82 -4.36 13.32
N LEU A 222 2.62 -4.65 12.81
CA LEU A 222 1.40 -3.97 13.23
C LEU A 222 1.08 -4.22 14.71
N THR A 223 1.25 -5.46 15.16
CA THR A 223 1.05 -5.87 16.55
C THR A 223 2.05 -5.17 17.48
N GLU A 224 3.33 -5.15 17.08
CA GLU A 224 4.40 -4.47 17.82
C GLU A 224 4.16 -2.96 17.92
N VAL A 225 3.87 -2.28 16.81
CA VAL A 225 3.58 -0.83 16.81
C VAL A 225 2.35 -0.51 17.65
N ARG A 226 1.31 -1.36 17.63
CA ARG A 226 0.14 -1.19 18.50
C ARG A 226 0.54 -1.21 19.97
N ASP A 227 1.35 -2.20 20.37
CA ASP A 227 1.72 -2.41 21.76
C ASP A 227 2.63 -1.27 22.26
N GLU A 228 3.53 -0.76 21.40
CA GLU A 228 4.29 0.47 21.68
C GLU A 228 3.36 1.67 21.91
N LEU A 229 2.38 1.90 21.02
CA LEU A 229 1.43 3.00 21.14
C LEU A 229 0.50 2.88 22.37
N LEU A 230 0.18 1.65 22.79
CA LEU A 230 -0.58 1.39 24.02
C LEU A 230 0.25 1.68 25.26
N LYS A 231 1.53 1.30 25.25
CA LYS A 231 2.49 1.57 26.32
C LYS A 231 2.69 3.07 26.50
N GLU A 232 2.91 3.82 25.42
CA GLU A 232 3.02 5.29 25.45
C GLU A 232 1.76 5.96 26.02
N ALA A 233 0.58 5.34 25.83
CA ALA A 233 -0.68 5.82 26.39
C ALA A 233 -0.91 5.39 27.86
N GLY A 234 0.07 4.76 28.51
CA GLY A 234 -0.02 4.23 29.88
C GLY A 234 -1.05 3.11 30.04
N PHE A 235 -1.40 2.39 28.97
CA PHE A 235 -2.46 1.37 29.03
C PHE A 235 -2.09 0.21 29.96
N PHE A 236 -0.84 -0.24 29.93
CA PHE A 236 -0.38 -1.38 30.73
C PHE A 236 -0.11 -1.03 32.20
N GLU A 237 0.12 0.25 32.52
CA GLU A 237 0.31 0.72 33.90
C GLU A 237 -1.02 0.88 34.66
N ARG A 238 -2.16 0.78 33.95
CA ARG A 238 -3.51 0.91 34.52
C ARG A 238 -4.16 -0.45 34.82
N ILE A 239 -3.44 -1.56 34.66
CA ILE A 239 -3.99 -2.93 34.77
C ILE A 239 -3.53 -3.62 36.08
N ASP A 240 -2.80 -2.92 36.94
CA ASP A 240 -2.33 -3.41 38.24
C ASP A 240 -3.28 -3.04 39.40
#